data_AF-A0A445FWA9-F1
#
_entry.id   AF-A0A445FWA9-F1
#
_cell.length_a   1.000
_cell.length_b   1.000
_cell.length_c   1.000
_cell.angle_alpha   90.00
_cell.angle_beta   90.00
_cell.angle_gamma   90.00
#
_symmetry.space_group_name_H-M   'P 1'
#
loop_
_entity.id
_entity.type
_entity.pdbx_description
1 polymer ?
#
loop_
_entity_poly.entity_id
_entity_poly.type
_entity_poly.pdbx_seq_one_letter_code
_entity_poly.pdbx_strand_id
1 'polypeptide(L)'
;KSLSKNVLLDSQYEAHVSDFGTAKILKPGSHNWTTFAGTFGYAAPELAQTMEVTEKCDVFSFEVLSLGIITGKHPGDLISSLFSSLPQPLKTVVGDVILVASLAFSCISENPSSRPTMDQGSKKLMGKSPLADQFPTIRLGQLF
;
A
#
# COMPACT_ATOMS: atom_id res chain seq x y z
N LYS A 1 -11.37 2.73 -12.83
CA LYS A 1 -10.27 3.74 -12.71
C LYS A 1 -9.06 3.00 -12.14
N SER A 2 -7.84 3.18 -12.64
CA SER A 2 -6.64 2.55 -12.03
C SER A 2 -6.11 3.47 -10.94
N LEU A 3 -5.75 2.94 -9.78
CA LEU A 3 -5.17 3.74 -8.69
C LEU A 3 -3.82 4.35 -9.07
N SER A 4 -3.10 3.73 -10.01
CA SER A 4 -1.83 4.26 -10.53
C SER A 4 -1.95 5.63 -11.22
N LYS A 5 -3.15 6.02 -11.70
CA LYS A 5 -3.39 7.35 -12.28
C LYS A 5 -3.39 8.47 -11.24
N ASN A 6 -3.50 8.11 -9.95
CA ASN A 6 -3.48 9.05 -8.85
C ASN A 6 -2.07 9.28 -8.31
N VAL A 7 -1.05 8.60 -8.86
CA VAL A 7 0.36 8.80 -8.57
C VAL A 7 1.02 9.47 -9.77
N LEU A 8 1.56 10.68 -9.57
CA LEU A 8 2.28 11.42 -10.58
C LEU A 8 3.78 11.31 -10.32
N LEU A 9 4.57 11.34 -11.39
CA LEU A 9 6.02 11.43 -11.31
C LEU A 9 6.43 12.84 -11.73
N ASP A 10 7.31 13.45 -10.95
CA ASP A 10 7.94 14.71 -11.35
C ASP A 10 9.15 14.49 -12.28
N SER A 11 9.84 15.57 -12.64
CA SER A 11 11.02 15.53 -13.50
C SER A 11 12.19 14.71 -12.95
N GLN A 12 12.21 14.45 -11.64
CA GLN A 12 13.24 13.67 -10.94
C GLN A 12 12.80 12.23 -10.67
N TYR A 13 11.64 11.81 -11.20
CA TYR A 13 11.03 10.51 -10.95
C TYR A 13 10.60 10.29 -9.49
N GLU A 14 10.40 11.35 -8.71
CA GLU A 14 9.80 11.22 -7.38
C GLU A 14 8.29 11.06 -7.51
N ALA A 15 7.71 10.16 -6.71
CA ALA A 15 6.29 9.82 -6.75
C ALA A 15 5.47 10.69 -5.81
N HIS A 16 4.42 11.32 -6.34
CA HIS A 16 3.52 12.22 -5.62
C HIS A 16 2.06 11.79 -5.76
N VAL A 17 1.30 11.84 -4.66
CA VAL A 17 -0.14 11.55 -4.66
C VAL A 17 -0.91 12.80 -5.13
N SER A 18 -1.87 12.63 -6.04
CA SER A 18 -2.55 13.76 -6.72
C SER A 18 -4.07 13.82 -6.53
N ASP A 19 -4.71 12.74 -6.08
CA ASP A 19 -6.18 12.67 -5.94
C ASP A 19 -6.58 12.63 -4.47
N PHE A 20 -7.03 13.78 -3.96
CA PHE A 20 -7.54 13.93 -2.59
C PHE A 20 -9.06 14.15 -2.55
N GLY A 21 -9.77 13.93 -3.66
CA GLY A 21 -11.21 14.23 -3.77
C GLY A 21 -12.10 13.42 -2.81
N THR A 22 -11.58 12.32 -2.27
CA THR A 22 -12.24 11.44 -1.29
C THR A 22 -11.48 11.38 0.04
N ALA A 23 -10.46 12.21 0.23
CA ALA A 23 -9.66 12.22 1.45
C ALA A 23 -10.50 12.69 2.65
N LYS A 24 -10.22 12.12 3.83
CA LYS A 24 -10.99 12.39 5.04
C LYS A 24 -10.09 12.49 6.26
N ILE A 25 -10.31 13.53 7.07
CA ILE A 25 -9.67 13.66 8.38
C ILE A 25 -10.39 12.74 9.36
N LEU A 26 -9.66 11.78 9.92
CA LEU A 26 -10.19 10.84 10.90
C LEU A 26 -10.25 11.48 12.29
N LYS A 27 -11.36 11.27 13.00
CA LYS A 27 -11.51 11.66 14.40
C LYS A 27 -11.31 10.45 15.30
N PRO A 28 -10.33 10.47 16.23
CA PRO A 28 -10.15 9.39 17.20
C PRO A 28 -11.41 9.19 18.04
N GLY A 29 -11.85 7.95 18.21
CA GLY A 29 -13.04 7.60 19.01
C GLY A 29 -14.39 7.88 18.36
N SER A 30 -14.43 8.30 17.09
CA SER A 30 -15.65 8.46 16.30
C SER A 30 -15.75 7.38 15.22
N HIS A 31 -16.97 6.97 14.88
CA HIS A 31 -17.20 6.21 13.65
C HIS A 31 -16.92 7.11 12.45
N ASN A 32 -15.92 6.75 11.64
CA ASN A 32 -15.48 7.54 10.49
C ASN A 32 -16.13 7.07 9.18
N TRP A 33 -17.44 6.76 9.19
CA TRP A 33 -18.17 6.23 8.04
C TRP A 33 -18.25 7.19 6.84
N THR A 34 -18.24 6.63 5.63
CA THR A 34 -18.36 7.37 4.37
C THR A 34 -19.37 6.69 3.45
N THR A 35 -19.88 7.39 2.43
CA THR A 35 -20.40 6.68 1.26
C THR A 35 -19.23 5.98 0.58
N PHE A 36 -19.43 4.74 0.09
CA PHE A 36 -18.37 4.00 -0.58
C PHE A 36 -17.71 4.85 -1.68
N ALA A 37 -16.42 5.12 -1.50
CA ALA A 37 -15.62 5.99 -2.36
C ALA A 37 -14.26 5.33 -2.68
N GLY A 38 -14.27 4.02 -2.90
CA GLY A 38 -13.09 3.20 -3.20
C GLY A 38 -12.95 2.87 -4.68
N THR A 39 -11.72 2.62 -5.12
CA THR A 39 -11.47 2.06 -6.47
C THR A 39 -11.56 0.53 -6.39
N PHE A 40 -12.43 -0.07 -7.20
CA PHE A 40 -12.59 -1.53 -7.25
C PHE A 40 -11.27 -2.24 -7.55
N GLY A 41 -10.99 -3.33 -6.83
CA GLY A 41 -9.74 -4.08 -6.93
C GLY A 41 -8.58 -3.51 -6.10
N TYR A 42 -8.71 -2.30 -5.55
CA TYR A 42 -7.72 -1.67 -4.65
C TYR A 42 -8.30 -1.34 -3.27
N ALA A 43 -9.62 -1.24 -3.15
CA ALA A 43 -10.28 -0.92 -1.89
C ALA A 43 -10.13 -2.08 -0.89
N ALA A 44 -9.83 -1.72 0.35
CA ALA A 44 -9.79 -2.67 1.45
C ALA A 44 -11.17 -3.32 1.69
N PRO A 45 -11.23 -4.60 2.08
CA PRO A 45 -12.49 -5.33 2.21
C PRO A 45 -13.46 -4.69 3.20
N GLU A 46 -12.96 -4.16 4.32
CA GLU A 46 -13.77 -3.47 5.33
C GLU A 46 -14.41 -2.20 4.78
N LEU A 47 -13.73 -1.46 3.91
CA LEU A 47 -14.29 -0.25 3.29
C LEU A 47 -15.47 -0.60 2.38
N ALA A 48 -15.42 -1.76 1.73
CA ALA A 48 -16.52 -2.25 0.88
C ALA A 48 -17.69 -2.82 1.70
N GLN A 49 -17.42 -3.37 2.89
CA GLN A 49 -18.42 -4.05 3.72
C GLN A 49 -19.11 -3.12 4.72
N THR A 50 -18.33 -2.36 5.50
CA THR A 50 -18.84 -1.54 6.61
C THR A 50 -18.86 -0.05 6.27
N MET A 51 -18.23 0.34 5.15
CA MET A 51 -17.99 1.73 4.78
C MET A 51 -17.22 2.55 5.82
N GLU A 52 -16.53 1.87 6.74
CA GLU A 52 -15.66 2.48 7.72
C GLU A 52 -14.30 2.81 7.11
N VAL A 53 -13.89 4.06 7.23
CA VAL A 53 -12.58 4.52 6.76
C VAL A 53 -11.60 4.49 7.92
N THR A 54 -10.45 3.87 7.68
CA THR A 54 -9.31 3.87 8.59
C THR A 54 -8.03 4.11 7.80
N GLU A 55 -6.96 4.51 8.48
CA GLU A 55 -5.61 4.58 7.91
C GLU A 55 -5.15 3.23 7.31
N LYS A 56 -5.72 2.11 7.78
CA LYS A 56 -5.38 0.76 7.30
C LYS A 56 -5.97 0.46 5.93
N CYS A 57 -6.99 1.20 5.50
CA CYS A 57 -7.50 1.12 4.13
C CYS A 57 -6.41 1.54 3.13
N ASP A 58 -5.68 2.60 3.45
CA ASP A 58 -4.61 3.13 2.59
C ASP A 58 -3.42 2.17 2.53
N VAL A 59 -3.09 1.49 3.64
CA VAL A 59 -2.03 0.44 3.68
C VAL A 59 -2.36 -0.70 2.70
N PHE A 60 -3.61 -1.15 2.69
CA PHE A 60 -4.06 -2.21 1.79
C PHE A 60 -3.97 -1.74 0.32
N SER A 61 -4.53 -0.57 0.02
CA SER A 61 -4.52 -0.02 -1.34
C SER A 61 -3.11 0.23 -1.86
N PHE A 62 -2.20 0.68 -1.00
CA PHE A 62 -0.79 0.88 -1.32
C PHE A 62 -0.10 -0.43 -1.71
N GLU A 63 -0.30 -1.50 -0.94
CA GLU A 63 0.35 -2.78 -1.22
C GLU A 63 -0.19 -3.41 -2.52
N VAL A 64 -1.51 -3.37 -2.72
CA VAL A 64 -2.13 -3.86 -3.96
C VAL A 64 -1.61 -3.09 -5.19
N LEU A 65 -1.43 -1.77 -5.07
CA LEU A 65 -0.82 -0.96 -6.11
C LEU A 65 0.66 -1.34 -6.34
N SER A 66 1.44 -1.46 -5.27
CA SER A 66 2.87 -1.78 -5.31
C SER A 66 3.11 -3.13 -5.99
N LEU A 67 2.35 -4.15 -5.63
CA LEU A 67 2.40 -5.45 -6.29
C LEU A 67 1.98 -5.36 -7.76
N GLY A 68 0.95 -4.55 -8.06
CA GLY A 68 0.55 -4.22 -9.44
C GLY A 68 1.71 -3.69 -10.29
N ILE A 69 2.49 -2.77 -9.72
CA ILE A 69 3.66 -2.17 -10.36
C ILE A 69 4.77 -3.22 -10.55
N ILE A 70 5.11 -3.98 -9.50
CA ILE A 70 6.21 -4.97 -9.54
C ILE A 70 5.94 -6.08 -10.57
N THR A 71 4.70 -6.53 -10.66
CA THR A 71 4.31 -7.65 -11.53
C THR A 71 3.93 -7.22 -12.94
N GLY A 72 3.71 -5.91 -13.16
CA GLY A 72 3.20 -5.38 -14.43
C GLY A 72 1.78 -5.84 -14.77
N LYS A 73 1.02 -6.38 -13.81
CA LYS A 73 -0.33 -6.93 -14.01
C LYS A 73 -1.38 -6.10 -13.28
N HIS A 74 -2.62 -6.18 -13.75
CA HIS A 74 -3.76 -5.58 -13.05
C HIS A 74 -4.03 -6.33 -11.73
N PRO A 75 -4.37 -5.64 -10.63
CA PRO A 75 -4.47 -6.28 -9.31
C PRO A 75 -5.54 -7.37 -9.19
N GLY A 76 -6.62 -7.30 -9.99
CA GLY A 76 -7.59 -8.39 -10.07
C GLY A 76 -6.98 -9.74 -10.46
N ASP A 77 -5.96 -9.73 -11.34
CA ASP A 77 -5.26 -10.94 -11.79
C ASP A 77 -4.19 -11.37 -10.77
N LEU A 78 -3.74 -10.45 -9.93
CA LEU A 78 -2.71 -10.69 -8.92
C LEU A 78 -3.23 -11.36 -7.68
N ILE A 79 -4.40 -10.97 -7.19
CA ILE A 79 -5.04 -11.62 -6.05
C ILE A 79 -5.23 -13.11 -6.38
N SER A 80 -5.75 -13.42 -7.58
CA SER A 80 -5.91 -14.81 -8.04
C SER A 80 -4.56 -15.56 -8.15
N SER A 81 -3.53 -14.91 -8.70
CA SER A 81 -2.21 -15.51 -8.87
C SER A 81 -1.47 -15.74 -7.54
N LEU A 82 -1.50 -14.79 -6.61
CA LEU A 82 -0.83 -14.88 -5.31
C LEU A 82 -1.37 -16.01 -4.44
N PHE A 83 -2.69 -16.21 -4.43
CA PHE A 83 -3.32 -17.32 -3.71
C PHE A 83 -2.95 -18.68 -4.32
N SER A 84 -2.58 -18.72 -5.60
CA SER A 84 -2.24 -19.96 -6.32
C SER A 84 -0.76 -20.34 -6.28
N SER A 85 0.15 -19.41 -6.00
CA SER A 85 1.58 -19.57 -6.31
C SER A 85 2.52 -19.72 -5.11
N LEU A 86 2.03 -20.12 -3.93
CA LEU A 86 2.90 -20.31 -2.77
C LEU A 86 3.44 -21.75 -2.66
N PRO A 87 4.63 -22.03 -3.23
CA PRO A 87 5.58 -22.93 -2.57
C PRO A 87 7.01 -22.34 -2.45
N GLN A 88 7.70 -22.67 -1.34
CA GLN A 88 9.10 -22.32 -0.97
C GLN A 88 10.16 -23.26 -1.62
N PRO A 89 11.50 -23.08 -1.46
CA PRO A 89 12.36 -21.87 -1.39
C PRO A 89 13.63 -21.95 -2.31
N LEU A 90 14.22 -20.81 -2.71
CA LEU A 90 15.53 -20.75 -3.42
C LEU A 90 16.59 -19.97 -2.62
N LYS A 91 17.53 -20.71 -2.02
CA LYS A 91 18.61 -20.23 -1.13
C LYS A 91 19.49 -19.16 -1.81
N THR A 92 19.76 -18.07 -1.09
CA THR A 92 20.73 -16.95 -1.33
C THR A 92 20.17 -15.56 -1.70
N VAL A 93 18.92 -15.41 -2.16
CA VAL A 93 18.20 -14.09 -2.25
C VAL A 93 16.99 -14.05 -1.27
N VAL A 94 16.93 -15.04 -0.39
CA VAL A 94 15.75 -15.42 0.39
C VAL A 94 15.35 -14.37 1.43
N GLY A 95 16.31 -13.74 2.10
CA GLY A 95 16.01 -12.91 3.28
C GLY A 95 15.14 -11.70 2.95
N ASP A 96 15.54 -10.91 1.96
CA ASP A 96 14.84 -9.67 1.63
C ASP A 96 13.56 -9.94 0.85
N VAL A 97 13.55 -10.95 -0.03
CA VAL A 97 12.33 -11.38 -0.73
C VAL A 97 11.30 -11.95 0.25
N ILE A 98 11.71 -12.75 1.24
CA ILE A 98 10.80 -13.24 2.29
C ILE A 98 10.26 -12.07 3.10
N LEU A 99 11.08 -11.07 3.43
CA LEU A 99 10.62 -9.93 4.22
C LEU A 99 9.67 -9.02 3.45
N VAL A 100 9.98 -8.73 2.18
CA VAL A 100 9.09 -7.97 1.30
C VAL A 100 7.78 -8.72 1.10
N ALA A 101 7.82 -10.02 0.82
CA ALA A 101 6.62 -10.85 0.69
C ALA A 101 5.83 -10.91 2.01
N SER A 102 6.49 -11.12 3.14
CA SER A 102 5.84 -11.16 4.46
C SER A 102 5.20 -9.82 4.82
N LEU A 103 5.88 -8.71 4.50
CA LEU A 103 5.34 -7.38 4.68
C LEU A 103 4.11 -7.19 3.79
N ALA A 104 4.21 -7.55 2.50
CA ALA A 104 3.11 -7.49 1.56
C ALA A 104 1.89 -8.26 2.05
N PHE A 105 2.06 -9.52 2.47
CA PHE A 105 0.98 -10.34 3.04
C PHE A 105 0.35 -9.71 4.29
N SER A 106 1.15 -9.07 5.14
CA SER A 106 0.62 -8.37 6.31
C SER A 106 -0.20 -7.13 5.92
N CYS A 107 0.22 -6.38 4.89
CA CYS A 107 -0.48 -5.19 4.40
C CYS A 107 -1.81 -5.51 3.71
N ILE A 108 -1.93 -6.67 3.05
CA ILE A 108 -3.20 -7.11 2.39
C ILE A 108 -4.09 -7.99 3.28
N SER A 109 -3.82 -8.06 4.58
CA SER A 109 -4.63 -8.87 5.51
C SER A 109 -6.10 -8.42 5.52
N GLU A 110 -7.04 -9.37 5.57
CA GLU A 110 -8.47 -9.07 5.74
C GLU A 110 -8.76 -8.35 7.06
N ASN A 111 -7.99 -8.66 8.11
CA ASN A 111 -8.11 -7.99 9.40
C ASN A 111 -7.28 -6.68 9.41
N PRO A 112 -7.91 -5.49 9.50
CA PRO A 112 -7.19 -4.22 9.49
C PRO A 112 -6.20 -4.06 10.66
N SER A 113 -6.46 -4.73 11.79
CA SER A 113 -5.60 -4.69 12.97
C SER A 113 -4.28 -5.43 12.76
N SER A 114 -4.27 -6.42 11.86
CA SER A 114 -3.07 -7.20 11.51
C SER A 114 -2.15 -6.48 10.54
N ARG A 115 -2.66 -5.46 9.84
CA ARG A 115 -1.85 -4.63 8.93
C ARG A 115 -0.89 -3.75 9.73
N PRO A 116 0.36 -3.52 9.29
CA PRO A 116 1.20 -2.50 9.89
C PRO A 116 0.65 -1.11 9.62
N THR A 117 1.17 -0.09 10.30
CA THR A 117 0.98 1.30 9.85
C THR A 117 1.89 1.59 8.66
N MET A 118 1.56 2.63 7.87
CA MET A 118 2.42 3.07 6.76
C MET A 118 3.85 3.40 7.24
N ASP A 119 3.99 4.00 8.43
CA ASP A 119 5.30 4.28 9.05
C ASP A 119 6.07 3.00 9.40
N GLN A 120 5.40 1.99 9.95
CA GLN A 120 6.03 0.70 10.26
C GLN A 120 6.45 -0.03 8.99
N GLY A 121 5.62 0.02 7.93
CA GLY A 121 5.92 -0.56 6.63
C GLY A 121 7.10 0.12 5.96
N SER A 122 7.09 1.45 5.90
CA SER A 122 8.17 2.23 5.27
C SER A 122 9.51 2.03 5.98
N LYS A 123 9.52 2.01 7.32
CA LYS A 123 10.75 1.73 8.09
C LYS A 123 11.32 0.34 7.83
N LYS A 124 10.46 -0.68 7.71
CA LYS A 124 10.89 -2.05 7.37
C LYS A 124 11.48 -2.15 5.96
N LEU A 125 10.95 -1.38 5.00
CA LEU A 125 11.47 -1.31 3.63
C LEU A 125 12.79 -0.52 3.56
N MET A 126 12.86 0.61 4.25
CA MET A 126 14.01 1.52 4.22
C MET A 126 15.23 0.94 4.93
N GLY A 127 15.05 0.24 6.06
CA GLY A 127 16.14 -0.34 6.86
C GLY A 127 16.95 -1.45 6.19
N LYS A 128 16.64 -1.82 4.95
CA LYS A 128 17.31 -2.89 4.19
C LYS A 128 17.78 -2.50 2.80
N SER A 129 17.47 -1.29 2.35
CA SER A 129 17.83 -0.85 1.01
C SER A 129 19.18 -0.12 1.01
N PRO A 130 20.10 -0.41 0.07
CA PRO A 130 21.19 0.52 -0.29
C PRO A 130 20.66 1.87 -0.82
N LEU A 131 19.34 1.99 -0.99
CA LEU A 131 18.61 3.17 -1.48
C LEU A 131 18.20 4.16 -0.38
N ALA A 132 18.48 3.88 0.90
CA ALA A 132 18.22 4.85 1.96
C ALA A 132 19.01 6.16 1.75
N ASP A 133 20.14 6.10 1.04
CA ASP A 133 20.95 7.26 0.64
C ASP A 133 20.46 7.92 -0.67
N GLN A 134 19.43 7.39 -1.33
CA GLN A 134 19.00 7.81 -2.67
C GLN A 134 17.67 8.58 -2.71
N PHE A 135 16.89 8.55 -1.62
CA PHE A 135 15.63 9.31 -1.54
C PHE A 135 15.66 10.27 -0.34
N PRO A 136 15.68 11.59 -0.56
CA PRO A 136 15.57 12.53 0.54
C PRO A 136 14.20 12.37 1.21
N THR A 137 14.20 12.27 2.55
CA THR A 137 12.98 12.27 3.33
C THR A 137 12.28 13.63 3.16
N ILE A 138 11.22 13.67 2.35
CA ILE A 138 10.40 14.87 2.22
C ILE A 138 9.64 15.08 3.55
N ARG A 139 10.00 16.14 4.27
CA ARG A 139 9.26 16.59 5.46
C ARG A 139 8.06 17.40 5.01
N LEU A 140 6.95 17.34 5.77
CA LEU A 140 5.71 18.09 5.49
C LEU A 140 5.93 19.60 5.26
N GLY A 141 7.02 20.19 5.78
CA GLY A 141 7.41 21.58 5.53
C GLY A 141 8.10 21.85 4.18
N GLN A 142 8.26 20.85 3.32
CA GLN A 142 8.76 21.00 1.94
C GLN A 142 7.61 21.01 0.91
N LEU A 143 6.37 20.82 1.37
CA LEU A 143 5.14 20.82 0.57
C LEU A 143 4.41 22.19 0.64
N PHE A 144 5.04 23.21 1.21
CA PHE A 144 4.53 24.59 1.32
C PHE A 144 5.61 25.60 0.94
#